data_AF-A0A8I1E7K6-F1
#
_entry.id   AF-A0A8I1E7K6-F1
#
_cell.length_a   1.000
_cell.length_b   1.000
_cell.length_c   1.000
_cell.angle_alpha   90.00
_cell.angle_beta   90.00
_cell.angle_gamma   90.00
#
_symmetry.space_group_name_H-M   'P 1'
#
loop_
_entity.id
_entity.type
_entity.pdbx_description
1 polymer ?
#
loop_
_entity_poly.entity_id
_entity_poly.type
_entity_poly.pdbx_seq_one_letter_code
_entity_poly.pdbx_strand_id
1 'polypeptide(L)'
;MPIYRTPKACLEKHTVYDFGGAFNVYRADEQLAYLQNRAAVTEPVERANLVLKYEVHNYDPVGTWFIMGNNPGTGGVIPQGSSLFKELINVLKGETTMHSCYAYGPNACTRYWPEGRPVLAPVSPRK
;
A
#
# COMPACT_ATOMS: atom_id res chain seq x y z
N MET A 1 35.87 14.77 9.47
CA MET A 1 34.71 14.04 8.90
C MET A 1 33.65 13.98 9.98
N PRO A 2 32.45 14.55 9.80
CA PRO A 2 31.41 14.37 10.80
C PRO A 2 30.94 12.91 10.76
N ILE A 3 31.06 12.23 11.89
CA ILE A 3 30.44 10.93 12.13
C ILE A 3 28.94 11.23 12.19
N TYR A 4 28.23 11.03 11.08
CA TYR A 4 26.77 11.00 11.12
C TYR A 4 26.41 9.81 12.01
N ARG A 5 26.05 10.08 13.27
CA ARG A 5 25.38 9.09 14.12
C ARG A 5 24.13 8.68 13.34
N THR A 6 24.11 7.44 12.85
CA THR A 6 22.87 6.82 12.39
C THR A 6 21.85 7.03 13.51
N PRO A 7 20.72 7.68 13.26
CA PRO A 7 19.70 7.83 14.29
C PRO A 7 19.37 6.42 14.81
N LYS A 8 19.23 6.29 16.13
CA LYS A 8 18.72 5.08 16.77
C LYS A 8 17.46 4.66 15.99
N ALA A 9 17.40 3.42 15.51
CA ALA A 9 16.26 2.94 14.74
C ALA A 9 14.97 3.17 15.54
N CYS A 10 14.13 4.10 15.09
CA CYS A 10 12.91 4.47 15.80
C CYS A 10 11.76 3.49 15.54
N LEU A 11 11.88 2.66 14.49
CA LEU A 11 10.87 1.67 14.09
C LEU A 11 11.45 0.25 13.99
N GLU A 12 12.53 -0.04 14.71
CA GLU A 12 13.13 -1.38 14.73
C GLU A 12 12.05 -2.44 15.01
N LYS A 13 11.99 -3.50 14.18
CA LYS A 13 11.04 -4.64 14.28
C LYS A 13 9.55 -4.29 14.15
N HIS A 14 9.20 -3.08 13.70
CA HIS A 14 7.81 -2.75 13.41
C HIS A 14 7.43 -3.15 12.00
N THR A 15 6.28 -3.80 11.89
CA THR A 15 5.62 -4.03 10.60
C THR A 15 4.69 -2.85 10.31
N VAL A 16 4.79 -2.29 9.10
CA VAL A 16 3.94 -1.18 8.65
C VAL A 16 3.11 -1.64 7.47
N TYR A 17 1.82 -1.32 7.52
CA TYR A 17 0.85 -1.58 6.46
C TYR A 17 0.30 -0.27 5.91
N ASP A 18 0.21 -0.15 4.59
CA ASP A 18 -0.36 1.00 3.89
C ASP A 18 -1.65 0.60 3.14
N PHE A 19 -2.74 1.30 3.37
CA PHE A 19 -4.06 0.96 2.86
C PHE A 19 -4.59 2.11 2.02
N GLY A 20 -4.65 1.93 0.70
CA GLY A 20 -5.11 2.97 -0.21
C GLY A 20 -4.21 4.20 -0.24
N GLY A 21 -2.92 4.05 0.06
CA GLY A 21 -1.99 5.15 0.16
C GLY A 21 -1.95 6.02 -1.10
N ALA A 22 -2.17 7.32 -0.92
CA ALA A 22 -1.95 8.34 -1.96
C ALA A 22 -0.45 8.67 -2.13
N PHE A 23 0.40 8.17 -1.23
CA PHE A 23 1.85 8.34 -1.30
C PHE A 23 2.50 7.12 -1.95
N ASN A 24 3.65 7.31 -2.62
CA ASN A 24 4.28 6.23 -3.36
C ASN A 24 4.87 5.16 -2.43
N VAL A 25 4.42 3.92 -2.56
CA VAL A 25 4.79 2.80 -1.67
C VAL A 25 6.28 2.47 -1.68
N TYR A 26 6.96 2.69 -2.81
CA TYR A 26 8.41 2.48 -2.88
C TYR A 26 9.16 3.56 -2.11
N ARG A 27 8.73 4.83 -2.20
CA ARG A 27 9.33 5.92 -1.41
C ARG A 27 9.04 5.73 0.07
N ALA A 28 7.84 5.26 0.40
CA ALA A 28 7.48 4.92 1.78
C ALA A 28 8.37 3.78 2.31
N ASP A 29 8.59 2.72 1.53
CA ASP A 29 9.48 1.61 1.92
C ASP A 29 10.94 2.07 2.08
N GLU A 30 11.45 2.96 1.23
CA GLU A 30 12.79 3.55 1.38
C GLU A 30 12.93 4.32 2.70
N GLN A 31 11.93 5.12 3.07
CA GLN A 31 11.90 5.84 4.35
C GLN A 31 11.79 4.88 5.53
N LEU A 32 10.91 3.89 5.44
CA LEU A 32 10.74 2.87 6.46
C LEU A 32 12.03 2.07 6.68
N ALA A 33 12.71 1.69 5.61
CA ALA A 33 14.00 0.99 5.66
C ALA A 33 15.05 1.77 6.44
N TYR A 34 15.10 3.10 6.24
CA TYR A 34 15.97 3.99 7.00
C TYR A 34 15.60 4.01 8.49
N LEU A 35 14.32 4.18 8.81
CA LEU A 35 13.82 4.24 10.19
C LEU A 35 13.97 2.92 10.96
N GLN A 36 13.93 1.79 10.26
CA GLN A 36 14.16 0.46 10.81
C GLN A 36 15.65 0.11 10.91
N ASN A 37 16.55 0.92 10.32
CA ASN A 37 17.94 0.53 10.09
C ASN A 37 18.03 -0.86 9.40
N ARG A 38 17.17 -1.09 8.40
CA ARG A 38 16.98 -2.40 7.74
C ARG A 38 18.29 -2.95 7.14
N ALA A 39 19.22 -2.09 6.78
CA ALA A 39 20.54 -2.46 6.26
C ALA A 39 21.43 -3.17 7.31
N ALA A 40 21.20 -2.94 8.60
CA ALA A 40 21.94 -3.60 9.69
C ALA A 40 21.40 -4.99 10.05
N VAL A 41 20.24 -5.39 9.50
CA VAL A 41 19.64 -6.71 9.73
C VAL A 41 20.36 -7.74 8.86
N THR A 42 21.09 -8.66 9.50
CA THR A 42 21.90 -9.67 8.81
C THR A 42 21.12 -10.92 8.47
N GLU A 43 20.07 -11.25 9.22
CA GLU A 43 19.22 -12.40 8.98
C GLU A 43 18.32 -12.16 7.74
N PRO A 44 18.49 -12.92 6.64
CA PRO A 44 17.78 -12.64 5.38
C PRO A 44 16.26 -12.71 5.50
N VAL A 45 15.73 -13.65 6.29
CA VAL A 45 14.28 -13.82 6.47
C VAL A 45 13.70 -12.66 7.26
N GLU A 46 14.39 -12.23 8.33
CA GLU A 46 13.99 -11.06 9.11
C GLU A 46 14.00 -9.81 8.24
N ARG A 47 15.07 -9.58 7.47
CA ARG A 47 15.20 -8.43 6.58
C ARG A 47 14.10 -8.38 5.52
N ALA A 48 13.71 -9.52 4.97
CA ALA A 48 12.62 -9.61 3.98
C ALA A 48 11.24 -9.31 4.59
N ASN A 49 11.05 -9.52 5.89
CA ASN A 49 9.81 -9.20 6.58
C ASN A 49 9.67 -7.72 6.97
N LEU A 50 10.77 -6.95 6.88
CA LEU A 50 10.81 -5.51 7.16
C LEU A 50 10.48 -4.65 5.93
N VAL A 51 9.81 -5.22 4.93
CA VAL A 51 9.29 -4.44 3.79
C VAL A 51 7.89 -3.92 4.12
N LEU A 52 7.60 -2.70 3.67
CA LEU A 52 6.25 -2.17 3.68
C LEU A 52 5.33 -3.16 2.96
N LYS A 53 4.17 -3.44 3.54
CA LYS A 53 3.09 -4.15 2.82
C LYS A 53 1.95 -3.18 2.58
N TYR A 54 1.28 -3.33 1.46
CA TYR A 54 0.27 -2.37 1.05
C TYR A 54 -0.91 -3.03 0.34
N GLU A 55 -2.01 -2.31 0.28
CA GLU A 55 -3.20 -2.65 -0.48
C GLU A 55 -3.59 -1.44 -1.32
N VAL A 56 -3.71 -1.63 -2.63
CA VAL A 56 -4.18 -0.59 -3.55
C VAL A 56 -5.04 -1.28 -4.61
N HIS A 57 -6.27 -0.81 -4.79
CA HIS A 57 -7.14 -1.35 -5.81
C HIS A 57 -6.61 -1.00 -7.20
N ASN A 58 -6.68 -1.94 -8.15
CA ASN A 58 -6.14 -1.82 -9.52
C ASN A 58 -6.62 -0.60 -10.29
N TYR A 59 -7.79 -0.07 -9.92
CA TYR A 59 -8.45 1.05 -10.57
C TYR A 59 -8.64 2.26 -9.66
N ASP A 60 -8.08 2.25 -8.45
CA ASP A 60 -8.17 3.39 -7.52
C ASP A 60 -7.34 4.57 -8.06
N PRO A 61 -7.98 5.71 -8.41
CA PRO A 61 -7.29 6.86 -8.96
C PRO A 61 -6.34 7.53 -7.98
N VAL A 62 -6.61 7.45 -6.68
CA VAL A 62 -5.78 8.10 -5.66
C VAL A 62 -4.49 7.31 -5.44
N GLY A 63 -4.59 5.98 -5.38
CA GLY A 63 -3.43 5.11 -5.25
C GLY A 63 -2.61 4.99 -6.55
N THR A 64 -3.26 4.82 -7.71
CA THR A 64 -2.59 4.35 -8.93
C THR A 64 -2.22 5.45 -9.93
N TRP A 65 -2.86 6.62 -9.92
CA TRP A 65 -2.57 7.64 -10.94
C TRP A 65 -1.20 8.29 -10.75
N PHE A 66 -0.55 8.62 -11.87
CA PHE A 66 0.83 9.14 -11.90
C PHE A 66 1.01 10.48 -11.17
N ILE A 67 -0.04 11.29 -11.07
CA ILE A 67 -0.05 12.57 -10.35
C ILE A 67 -0.30 12.42 -8.83
N MET A 68 -0.66 11.22 -8.38
CA MET A 68 -0.94 10.90 -6.97
C MET A 68 0.08 9.88 -6.47
N GLY A 69 -0.35 8.70 -6.02
CA GLY A 69 0.53 7.67 -5.48
C GLY A 69 1.43 7.00 -6.52
N ASN A 70 0.95 6.88 -7.77
CA ASN A 70 1.61 6.08 -8.81
C ASN A 70 2.00 4.68 -8.30
N ASN A 71 1.11 4.09 -7.50
CA ASN A 71 1.33 2.79 -6.88
C ASN A 71 0.88 1.67 -7.81
N PRO A 72 1.60 0.54 -7.86
CA PRO A 72 1.07 -0.67 -8.45
C PRO A 72 -0.22 -1.09 -7.72
N GLY A 73 -1.20 -1.59 -8.46
CA GLY A 73 -2.37 -2.24 -7.86
C GLY A 73 -2.00 -3.60 -7.27
N THR A 74 -2.65 -3.97 -6.18
CA THR A 74 -2.50 -5.28 -5.51
C THR A 74 -3.65 -6.23 -5.80
N GLY A 75 -4.66 -5.79 -6.54
CA GLY A 75 -5.83 -6.57 -6.91
C GLY A 75 -7.09 -5.74 -7.00
N GLY A 76 -8.23 -6.43 -6.90
CA GLY A 76 -9.55 -5.81 -6.99
C GLY A 76 -10.03 -5.64 -8.43
N VAL A 77 -11.35 -5.52 -8.56
CA VAL A 77 -12.05 -5.49 -9.84
C VAL A 77 -13.10 -4.41 -9.88
N ILE A 78 -13.45 -3.97 -11.08
CA ILE A 78 -14.69 -3.21 -11.26
C ILE A 78 -15.88 -4.16 -11.02
N PRO A 79 -16.80 -3.81 -10.10
CA PRO A 79 -17.94 -4.67 -9.76
C PRO A 79 -18.81 -5.01 -10.97
N GLN A 80 -19.38 -6.22 -10.98
CA GLN A 80 -20.32 -6.64 -12.02
C GLN A 80 -21.52 -5.67 -12.10
N GLY A 81 -21.91 -5.29 -13.33
CA GLY A 81 -22.97 -4.30 -13.56
C GLY A 81 -22.56 -2.85 -13.29
N SER A 82 -21.27 -2.59 -13.04
CA SER A 82 -20.69 -1.25 -13.00
C SER A 82 -19.71 -1.01 -14.15
N SER A 83 -19.16 0.21 -14.22
CA SER A 83 -18.14 0.59 -15.19
C SER A 83 -17.06 1.42 -14.50
N LEU A 84 -15.86 1.45 -15.10
CA LEU A 84 -14.75 2.24 -14.56
C LEU A 84 -15.14 3.71 -14.36
N PHE A 85 -15.80 4.33 -15.33
CA PHE A 85 -16.23 5.73 -15.23
C PHE A 85 -17.22 5.96 -14.07
N LYS A 86 -18.16 5.03 -13.86
CA LYS A 86 -19.10 5.11 -12.73
C LYS A 86 -18.37 4.97 -11.40
N GLU A 87 -17.44 4.04 -11.28
CA GLU A 87 -16.67 3.87 -10.04
C GLU A 87 -15.72 5.04 -9.78
N LEU A 88 -15.16 5.68 -10.80
CA LEU A 88 -14.39 6.92 -10.64
C LEU A 88 -15.25 8.05 -10.06
N ILE A 89 -16.48 8.21 -10.53
CA ILE A 89 -17.43 9.17 -9.94
C ILE A 89 -17.75 8.79 -8.49
N ASN A 90 -17.91 7.49 -8.21
CA ASN A 90 -18.16 7.02 -6.85
C ASN A 90 -17.00 7.37 -5.91
N VAL A 91 -15.73 7.25 -6.34
CA VAL A 91 -14.57 7.66 -5.52
C VAL A 91 -14.66 9.12 -5.07
N LEU A 92 -15.24 10.00 -5.89
CA LEU A 92 -15.36 11.43 -5.57
C LEU A 92 -16.56 11.78 -4.66
N LYS A 93 -17.57 10.90 -4.55
CA LYS A 93 -18.87 11.24 -3.93
C LYS A 93 -19.40 10.22 -2.94
N GLY A 94 -18.93 8.99 -3.00
CA GLY A 94 -19.43 7.85 -2.25
C GLY A 94 -18.55 7.52 -1.04
N GLU A 95 -19.16 6.91 -0.04
CA GLU A 95 -18.47 6.47 1.17
C GLU A 95 -17.82 5.08 1.00
N THR A 96 -18.47 4.20 0.24
CA THR A 96 -17.97 2.85 -0.09
C THR A 96 -17.56 2.81 -1.55
N THR A 97 -16.26 2.81 -1.80
CA THR A 97 -15.69 2.95 -3.14
C THR A 97 -14.46 2.05 -3.27
N MET A 98 -13.95 1.91 -4.49
CA MET A 98 -12.68 1.23 -4.71
C MET A 98 -11.47 1.91 -4.03
N HIS A 99 -11.59 3.15 -3.54
CA HIS A 99 -10.56 3.84 -2.77
C HIS A 99 -10.74 3.75 -1.24
N SER A 100 -11.93 3.41 -0.74
CA SER A 100 -12.15 3.29 0.73
C SER A 100 -12.22 1.85 1.21
N CYS A 101 -12.36 0.89 0.29
CA CYS A 101 -12.49 -0.52 0.59
C CYS A 101 -11.13 -1.21 0.71
N TYR A 102 -10.49 -1.06 1.86
CA TYR A 102 -9.24 -1.76 2.22
C TYR A 102 -9.39 -2.55 3.53
N ALA A 103 -8.43 -3.39 3.85
CA ALA A 103 -8.37 -4.23 5.05
C ALA A 103 -9.68 -5.00 5.32
N TYR A 104 -10.25 -4.83 6.51
CA TYR A 104 -11.52 -5.42 6.97
C TYR A 104 -12.69 -4.45 6.78
N GLY A 105 -12.77 -3.81 5.61
CA GLY A 105 -13.88 -2.92 5.26
C GLY A 105 -15.26 -3.60 5.39
N PRO A 106 -16.36 -2.82 5.38
CA PRO A 106 -17.71 -3.34 5.53
C PRO A 106 -18.06 -4.36 4.43
N ASN A 107 -19.09 -5.19 4.65
CA ASN A 107 -19.53 -6.20 3.67
C ASN A 107 -19.81 -5.62 2.27
N ALA A 108 -20.21 -4.35 2.18
CA ALA A 108 -20.39 -3.65 0.91
C ALA A 108 -19.11 -3.57 0.07
N CYS A 109 -17.92 -3.72 0.66
CA CYS A 109 -16.62 -3.73 -0.01
C CYS A 109 -16.30 -5.02 -0.76
N THR A 110 -16.99 -6.12 -0.46
CA THR A 110 -16.76 -7.43 -1.11
C THR A 110 -16.94 -7.36 -2.63
N ARG A 111 -17.78 -6.46 -3.13
CA ARG A 111 -17.96 -6.24 -4.58
C ARG A 111 -16.71 -5.75 -5.31
N TYR A 112 -15.78 -5.10 -4.59
CA TYR A 112 -14.50 -4.62 -5.12
C TYR A 112 -13.39 -5.67 -4.98
N TRP A 113 -13.61 -6.69 -4.15
CA TRP A 113 -12.65 -7.75 -3.82
C TRP A 113 -13.32 -9.12 -3.92
N PRO A 114 -13.28 -9.79 -5.10
CA PRO A 114 -13.98 -11.05 -5.33
C PRO A 114 -13.58 -12.20 -4.39
N GLU A 115 -12.35 -12.16 -3.87
CA GLU A 115 -11.86 -13.09 -2.85
C GLU A 115 -12.30 -12.71 -1.42
N GLY A 116 -13.23 -11.77 -1.31
CA GLY A 116 -13.82 -11.27 -0.08
C GLY A 116 -13.07 -10.08 0.53
N ARG A 117 -11.74 -10.01 0.38
CA ARG A 117 -10.91 -8.94 0.95
C ARG A 117 -9.64 -8.70 0.13
N PRO A 118 -9.04 -7.51 0.23
CA PRO A 118 -7.70 -7.27 -0.28
C PRO A 118 -6.65 -8.14 0.41
N VAL A 119 -5.55 -8.38 -0.31
CA VAL A 119 -4.37 -9.08 0.21
C VAL A 119 -3.23 -8.10 0.27
N LEU A 120 -2.61 -7.98 1.45
CA LEU A 120 -1.39 -7.20 1.65
C LEU A 120 -0.28 -7.73 0.75
N ALA A 121 0.16 -6.91 -0.20
CA ALA A 121 1.30 -7.21 -1.05
C ALA A 121 2.56 -6.57 -0.44
N PRO A 122 3.69 -7.29 -0.35
CA PRO A 122 4.96 -6.67 -0.01
C PRO A 122 5.39 -5.72 -1.13
N VAL A 123 5.99 -4.58 -0.78
CA VAL A 123 6.73 -3.77 -1.75
C VAL A 123 7.89 -4.62 -2.27
N SER A 124 7.84 -4.93 -3.57
CA SER A 124 8.97 -5.56 -4.24
C SER A 124 10.06 -4.52 -4.48
N PRO A 125 11.36 -4.87 -4.42
CA PRO A 125 12.42 -3.98 -4.85
C PRO A 125 12.11 -3.45 -6.26
N ARG A 126 12.29 -2.13 -6.48
CA ARG A 126 12.20 -1.57 -7.83
C ARG A 126 13.21 -2.31 -8.72
N LYS A 127 12.75 -2.82 -9.87
CA LYS A 127 13.64 -3.32 -10.92
C LYS A 127 14.49 -2.18 -11.48
#